data_AF-A0A5J4P8J9-F1
#
_entry.id   AF-A0A5J4P8J9-F1
#
_cell.length_a   1.000
_cell.length_b   1.000
_cell.length_c   1.000
_cell.angle_alpha   90.00
_cell.angle_beta   90.00
_cell.angle_gamma   90.00
#
_symmetry.space_group_name_H-M   'P 1'
#
loop_
_entity.id
_entity.type
_entity.pdbx_description
1 polymer ?
#
loop_
_entity_poly.entity_id
_entity_poly.type
_entity_poly.pdbx_seq_one_letter_code
_entity_poly.pdbx_strand_id
1 'polypeptide(L)'
;MIIIRNFSLVTAPSKPEPCVATIGFFDGVHKGHRFLINQVKEIASNKGIHSAIITFSIHPRKVINSGYCPEILTKMKNSLSSTVGKLL
;
A
#
# COMPACT_ATOMS: atom_id res chain seq x y z
N MET A 1 -1.58 10.96 1.12
CA MET A 1 -1.61 9.53 1.49
C MET A 1 -0.18 9.01 1.58
N ILE A 2 0.15 8.36 2.69
CA ILE A 2 1.48 7.84 3.01
C ILE A 2 1.62 6.43 2.42
N ILE A 3 2.78 6.08 1.86
CA ILE A 3 3.07 4.71 1.39
C ILE A 3 4.14 4.10 2.28
N ILE A 4 3.78 3.04 3.00
CA ILE A 4 4.65 2.32 3.94
C ILE A 4 5.09 1.02 3.28
N ARG A 5 6.39 0.90 3.03
CA ARG A 5 7.03 -0.32 2.49
C ARG A 5 8.07 -0.92 3.43
N ASN A 6 8.54 -0.13 4.39
CA ASN A 6 9.54 -0.51 5.36
C ASN A 6 9.10 0.01 6.73
N PHE A 7 9.05 -0.91 7.72
CA PHE A 7 8.62 -0.61 9.07
C PHE A 7 9.71 0.06 9.93
N SER A 8 10.95 0.21 9.43
CA SER A 8 11.99 0.99 10.10
C SER A 8 11.60 2.45 10.32
N LEU A 9 10.66 2.98 9.52
CA LEU A 9 10.10 4.32 9.69
C LEU A 9 9.08 4.40 10.84
N VAL A 10 8.53 3.26 11.27
CA VAL A 10 7.56 3.16 12.38
C VAL A 10 8.28 2.99 13.72
N THR A 11 9.57 2.61 13.71
CA THR A 11 10.40 2.40 14.90
C THR A 11 11.26 3.61 15.28
N ALA A 12 11.08 4.77 14.62
CA ALA A 12 11.76 6.00 15.01
C ALA A 12 11.37 6.40 16.46
N PRO A 13 12.26 7.07 17.21
CA PRO A 13 12.01 7.42 18.62
C PRO A 13 10.80 8.35 18.82
N SER A 14 10.33 9.01 17.78
CA SER A 14 9.07 9.75 17.76
C SER A 14 7.88 8.80 17.57
N LYS A 15 6.90 8.86 18.48
CA LYS A 15 5.62 8.14 18.35
C LYS A 15 5.01 8.44 16.97
N PRO A 16 4.64 7.43 16.17
CA PRO A 16 4.02 7.68 14.88
C PRO A 16 2.66 8.36 15.05
N GLU A 17 2.40 9.35 14.19
CA GLU A 17 1.11 10.03 14.13
C GLU A 17 -0.03 9.03 13.80
N PRO A 18 -1.23 9.19 14.39
CA PRO A 18 -2.38 8.35 14.06
C PRO A 18 -2.71 8.40 12.57
N CYS A 19 -3.05 7.26 11.99
CA CYS A 19 -3.50 7.17 10.60
C CYS A 19 -4.55 6.08 10.40
N VAL A 20 -5.33 6.22 9.32
CA VAL A 20 -6.15 5.14 8.77
C VAL A 20 -5.33 4.45 7.69
N ALA A 21 -5.23 3.12 7.75
CA ALA A 21 -4.40 2.36 6.82
C ALA A 21 -5.16 1.19 6.17
N THR A 22 -4.77 0.85 4.95
CA THR A 22 -5.09 -0.44 4.30
C THR A 22 -3.81 -1.18 3.95
N ILE A 23 -3.85 -2.52 3.94
CA ILE A 23 -2.68 -3.39 3.73
C ILE A 23 -2.95 -4.31 2.56
N GLY A 24 -1.99 -4.45 1.64
CA GLY A 24 -2.13 -5.35 0.50
C GLY A 24 -0.99 -5.28 -0.50
N PHE A 25 -0.98 -6.22 -1.45
CA PHE A 25 0.01 -6.26 -2.53
C PHE A 25 -0.23 -5.15 -3.57
N PHE A 26 -1.49 -4.76 -3.80
CA PHE A 26 -1.89 -3.67 -4.69
C PHE A 26 -1.39 -3.77 -6.15
N ASP A 27 -1.06 -4.97 -6.65
CA ASP A 27 -0.70 -5.17 -8.06
C ASP A 27 -1.90 -4.88 -8.98
N GLY A 28 -1.67 -4.07 -10.01
CA GLY A 28 -2.66 -3.66 -11.01
C GLY A 28 -3.72 -2.66 -10.53
N VAL A 29 -3.78 -2.32 -9.23
CA VAL A 29 -4.71 -1.33 -8.62
C VAL A 29 -6.13 -1.40 -9.22
N HIS A 30 -6.70 -2.60 -9.30
CA HIS A 30 -8.03 -2.85 -9.89
C HIS A 30 -9.18 -2.25 -9.05
N LYS A 31 -10.45 -2.48 -9.45
CA LYS A 31 -11.64 -1.89 -8.79
C LYS A 31 -11.66 -2.10 -7.27
N GLY A 32 -11.40 -3.33 -6.81
CA GLY A 32 -11.29 -3.64 -5.37
C GLY A 32 -10.23 -2.82 -4.62
N HIS A 33 -9.02 -2.67 -5.19
CA HIS A 33 -8.00 -1.81 -4.61
C HIS A 33 -8.44 -0.35 -4.54
N ARG A 34 -9.04 0.18 -5.61
CA ARG A 34 -9.56 1.56 -5.63
C ARG A 34 -10.62 1.79 -4.57
N PHE A 35 -11.51 0.82 -4.37
CA PHE A 35 -12.52 0.87 -3.31
C PHE A 35 -11.89 0.97 -1.91
N LEU A 36 -10.94 0.09 -1.58
CA LEU A 36 -10.23 0.13 -0.29
C LEU A 36 -9.50 1.46 -0.07
N ILE A 37 -8.83 1.94 -1.11
CA ILE A 37 -8.07 3.18 -1.02
C ILE A 37 -9.00 4.38 -0.82
N ASN A 38 -10.12 4.44 -1.54
CA ASN A 38 -11.10 5.52 -1.38
C ASN A 38 -11.72 5.52 0.03
N GLN A 39 -12.07 4.36 0.56
CA GLN A 39 -12.58 4.26 1.94
C GLN A 39 -11.56 4.76 2.96
N VAL A 40 -10.27 4.40 2.81
CA VAL A 40 -9.23 4.89 3.72
C VAL A 40 -9.07 6.41 3.62
N LYS A 41 -9.12 6.99 2.41
CA LYS A 41 -9.09 8.46 2.23
C LYS A 41 -10.27 9.14 2.94
N GLU A 42 -11.49 8.61 2.76
CA GLU A 42 -12.71 9.16 3.34
C GLU A 42 -12.69 9.12 4.86
N ILE A 43 -12.38 7.96 5.45
CA ILE A 43 -12.33 7.81 6.92
C ILE A 43 -11.23 8.70 7.52
N ALA A 44 -10.07 8.80 6.87
CA ALA A 44 -8.98 9.66 7.33
C ALA A 44 -9.39 11.14 7.30
N SER A 45 -10.04 11.57 6.21
CA SER A 45 -10.57 12.93 6.06
C SER A 45 -11.60 13.25 7.16
N ASN A 46 -12.55 12.36 7.40
CA ASN A 46 -13.59 12.54 8.41
C ASN A 46 -13.03 12.60 9.84
N LYS A 47 -11.86 11.97 10.07
CA LYS A 47 -11.17 11.97 11.37
C LYS A 47 -10.10 13.06 11.49
N GLY A 48 -9.81 13.81 10.42
CA GLY A 48 -8.74 14.81 10.41
C GLY A 48 -7.33 14.22 10.61
N ILE A 49 -7.11 12.95 10.22
CA ILE A 49 -5.82 12.24 10.38
C ILE A 49 -5.28 11.78 9.03
N HIS A 50 -4.06 11.24 9.01
CA HIS A 50 -3.44 10.79 7.77
C HIS A 50 -4.07 9.48 7.23
N SER A 51 -4.07 9.33 5.91
CA SER A 51 -4.33 8.06 5.22
C SER A 51 -3.03 7.38 4.81
N ALA A 52 -2.95 6.05 4.93
CA ALA A 52 -1.78 5.26 4.58
C ALA A 52 -2.11 3.98 3.79
N ILE A 53 -1.17 3.56 2.94
CA ILE A 53 -1.16 2.25 2.28
C ILE A 53 0.08 1.51 2.74
N ILE A 54 -0.09 0.30 3.27
CA ILE A 54 0.99 -0.62 3.60
C ILE A 54 1.07 -1.65 2.48
N THR A 55 2.24 -1.79 1.88
CA THR A 55 2.46 -2.71 0.76
C THR A 55 3.83 -3.35 0.81
N PHE A 56 4.05 -4.37 -0.02
CA PHE A 56 5.28 -5.17 -0.06
C PHE A 56 5.65 -5.48 -1.51
N SER A 57 6.95 -5.52 -1.79
CA SER A 57 7.49 -5.75 -3.14
C SER A 57 7.55 -7.23 -3.52
N ILE A 58 7.54 -8.12 -2.54
CA ILE A 58 7.60 -9.57 -2.77
C ILE A 58 6.18 -10.12 -2.70
N HIS A 59 5.74 -10.80 -3.76
CA HIS A 59 4.45 -11.46 -3.78
C HIS A 59 4.33 -12.46 -2.60
N PRO A 60 3.25 -12.45 -1.79
CA PRO A 60 3.17 -13.26 -0.56
C PRO A 60 3.39 -14.75 -0.81
N ARG A 61 2.82 -15.27 -1.91
CA ARG A 61 3.00 -16.67 -2.31
C ARG A 61 4.45 -17.02 -2.68
N LYS A 62 5.29 -16.07 -3.10
CA LYS A 62 6.72 -16.31 -3.34
C LYS A 62 7.50 -16.46 -2.03
N VAL A 63 7.04 -15.83 -0.96
CA VAL A 63 7.59 -16.02 0.40
C VAL A 63 7.23 -17.42 0.92
N ILE A 64 6.01 -17.88 0.67
CA ILE A 64 5.51 -19.19 1.12
C ILE A 64 6.06 -20.34 0.28
N ASN A 65 6.20 -20.13 -1.04
CA ASN A 65 6.68 -21.12 -2.00
C ASN A 65 7.73 -20.47 -2.90
N SER A 66 9.00 -20.84 -2.69
CA SER A 66 10.14 -20.30 -3.44
C SER A 66 10.09 -20.63 -4.94
N GLY A 67 9.43 -21.71 -5.34
CA GLY A 67 9.21 -22.09 -6.74
C GLY A 67 8.04 -21.36 -7.41
N TYR A 68 7.30 -20.51 -6.68
CA TYR A 68 6.19 -19.75 -7.25
C TYR A 68 6.69 -18.57 -8.09
N CYS A 69 6.39 -18.63 -9.39
CA CYS A 69 6.61 -17.56 -10.35
C CYS A 69 5.29 -16.88 -10.70
N PRO A 70 4.93 -15.74 -10.06
CA PRO A 70 3.73 -15.00 -10.45
C PRO A 70 3.88 -14.36 -11.82
N GLU A 71 2.84 -14.44 -12.64
CA GLU A 71 2.63 -13.50 -13.73
C GLU A 71 2.16 -12.17 -13.12
N ILE A 72 3.10 -11.23 -12.97
CA ILE A 72 2.82 -9.92 -12.36
C ILE A 72 2.14 -9.04 -13.41
N LEU A 73 0.93 -8.57 -13.11
CA LEU A 73 0.11 -7.75 -14.03
C LEU A 73 0.75 -6.39 -14.31
N THR A 74 1.48 -5.86 -13.32
CA THR A 74 2.30 -4.66 -13.46
C THR A 74 3.76 -5.04 -13.28
N LYS A 75 4.56 -5.11 -14.37
CA LYS A 75 6.03 -5.12 -14.21
C LYS A 75 6.39 -3.96 -13.28
N MET A 76 7.20 -4.22 -12.26
CA MET A 76 7.57 -3.30 -11.17
C MET A 76 8.41 -2.08 -11.65
N LYS A 77 8.18 -1.60 -12.88
CA LYS A 77 8.83 -0.46 -13.52
C LYS A 77 8.05 0.84 -13.29
N ASN A 78 6.76 0.76 -12.96
CA ASN A 78 5.99 1.90 -12.48
C ASN A 78 5.90 1.81 -10.97
N SER A 79 6.62 2.69 -10.26
CA SER A 79 6.55 2.75 -8.80
C SER A 79 5.08 2.84 -8.38
N LEU A 80 4.65 2.01 -7.42
CA LEU A 80 3.32 2.11 -6.81
C LEU A 80 2.99 3.55 -6.40
N SER A 81 4.01 4.37 -6.08
CA SER A 81 3.91 5.81 -5.86
C SER A 81 3.40 6.58 -7.09
N SER A 82 3.90 6.26 -8.29
CA SER A 82 3.43 6.87 -9.55
C SER A 82 2.04 6.40 -9.96
N THR A 83 1.67 5.15 -9.68
CA THR A 83 0.36 4.59 -10.05
C THR A 83 -0.72 5.06 -9.08
N VAL A 84 -0.47 4.94 -7.77
CA VAL A 84 -1.39 5.44 -6.72
C VAL A 84 -1.50 6.96 -6.76
N GLY A 85 -0.42 7.69 -7.04
CA GLY A 85 -0.43 9.15 -7.16
C GLY A 85 -1.03 9.69 -8.46
N LYS A 86 -1.16 8.88 -9.53
CA LYS A 86 -1.83 9.28 -10.79
C LYS A 86 -3.28 8.81 -10.88
N LEU A 87 -3.69 7.80 -10.11
CA LEU A 87 -5.05 7.25 -10.11
C LEU A 87 -5.96 7.87 -9.03
N LEU A 88 -5.46 8.79 -8.19
CA LEU A 88 -6.13 9.34 -7.00
C LEU A 88 -5.75 10.79 -6.73
#